data_AF-V4UDF4-F1
#
_entry.id   AF-V4UDF4-F1
#
_cell.length_a   1.000
_cell.length_b   1.000
_cell.length_c   1.000
_cell.angle_alpha   90.00
_cell.angle_beta   90.00
_cell.angle_gamma   90.00
#
_symmetry.space_group_name_H-M   'P 1'
#
loop_
_entity.id
_entity.type
_entity.pdbx_description
1 polymer ?
#
loop_
_entity_poly.entity_id
_entity_poly.type
_entity_poly.pdbx_seq_one_letter_code
_entity_poly.pdbx_strand_id
1 'polypeptide(L)'
;MKLDCMQEAIAVTTEIQEELFQEMGVDPSFGLTCLGKVNLTYENDQDLMIQFYKFVATEEMVCDEAVHGPDEFAERMDSQQKLQEQQLEMLNYMRRFHLDDQSAILEKLHHQMEDANFESAASVLSSEQIQEIVRRRVSPVFRSR
;
A
#
# COMPACT_ATOMS: atom_id res chain seq x y z
N MET A 1 8.57 -21.62 -9.38
CA MET A 1 8.70 -20.40 -8.54
C MET A 1 7.35 -19.71 -8.30
N LYS A 2 6.69 -19.05 -9.27
CA LYS A 2 5.39 -18.37 -8.99
C LYS A 2 4.22 -19.32 -8.63
N LEU A 3 4.18 -20.52 -9.20
CA LEU A 3 3.10 -21.48 -8.94
C LEU A 3 3.25 -22.13 -7.56
N ASP A 4 4.49 -22.44 -7.17
CA ASP A 4 4.82 -23.08 -5.89
C ASP A 4 4.48 -22.17 -4.70
N CYS A 5 4.81 -20.87 -4.77
CA CYS A 5 4.49 -19.91 -3.73
C CYS A 5 2.97 -19.71 -3.55
N MET A 6 2.19 -19.80 -4.64
CA MET A 6 0.74 -19.66 -4.57
C MET A 6 0.11 -20.87 -3.88
N GLN A 7 0.59 -22.08 -4.21
CA GLN A 7 0.13 -23.30 -3.55
C GLN A 7 0.53 -23.36 -2.08
N GLU A 8 1.72 -22.88 -1.73
CA GLU A 8 2.18 -22.76 -0.35
C GLU A 8 1.32 -21.77 0.46
N ALA A 9 1.03 -20.59 -0.10
CA ALA A 9 0.15 -19.62 0.56
C ALA A 9 -1.28 -20.16 0.79
N ILE A 10 -1.84 -20.86 -0.21
CA ILE A 10 -3.17 -21.50 -0.09
C ILE A 10 -3.14 -22.56 1.02
N ALA A 11 -2.11 -23.40 1.06
CA ALA A 11 -1.97 -24.44 2.09
C ALA A 11 -1.91 -23.82 3.50
N VAL A 12 -1.04 -22.82 3.70
CA VAL A 12 -0.91 -22.12 4.99
C VAL A 12 -2.24 -21.48 5.41
N THR A 13 -2.93 -20.79 4.49
CA THR A 13 -4.22 -20.17 4.82
C THR A 13 -5.30 -21.21 5.15
N THR A 14 -5.27 -22.38 4.50
CA THR A 14 -6.20 -23.47 4.77
C THR A 14 -5.95 -24.07 6.16
N GLU A 15 -4.70 -24.34 6.52
CA GLU A 15 -4.33 -24.85 7.84
C GLU A 15 -4.82 -23.91 8.97
N ILE A 16 -4.58 -22.60 8.82
CA ILE A 16 -5.05 -21.59 9.78
C ILE A 16 -6.58 -21.58 9.88
N GLN A 17 -7.29 -21.64 8.75
CA GLN A 17 -8.76 -21.69 8.74
C GLN A 17 -9.29 -22.95 9.43
N GLU A 18 -8.65 -24.10 9.24
CA GLU A 18 -9.04 -25.34 9.89
C GLU A 18 -8.86 -25.27 11.41
N GLU A 19 -7.72 -24.73 11.89
CA GLU A 19 -7.46 -24.51 13.32
C GLU A 19 -8.52 -23.58 13.94
N LEU A 20 -8.82 -22.44 13.30
CA LEU A 20 -9.84 -21.51 13.77
C LEU A 20 -11.23 -22.16 13.87
N PHE A 21 -11.63 -22.97 12.89
CA PHE A 21 -12.90 -23.70 12.96
C PHE A 21 -12.92 -24.70 14.10
N GLN A 22 -11.83 -25.45 14.33
CA GLN A 22 -11.73 -26.36 15.47
C GLN A 22 -11.85 -25.64 16.80
N GLU A 23 -11.19 -24.49 16.97
CA GLU A 23 -11.27 -23.66 18.18
C GLU A 23 -12.69 -23.15 18.43
N MET A 24 -13.42 -22.80 17.37
CA MET A 24 -14.83 -22.39 17.45
C MET A 24 -15.80 -23.57 17.67
N GLY A 25 -15.31 -24.82 17.72
CA GLY A 25 -16.13 -26.03 17.85
C GLY A 25 -16.91 -26.38 16.58
N VAL A 26 -16.45 -25.91 15.42
CA VAL A 26 -17.02 -26.18 14.10
C VAL A 26 -16.16 -27.21 13.37
N ASP A 27 -16.79 -28.18 12.72
CA ASP A 27 -16.05 -29.12 11.86
C ASP A 27 -15.36 -28.35 10.70
N PRO A 28 -14.03 -28.46 10.54
CA PRO A 28 -13.29 -27.67 9.55
C PRO A 28 -13.75 -27.88 8.11
N SER A 29 -14.03 -29.13 7.73
CA SER A 29 -14.51 -29.46 6.38
C SER A 29 -15.87 -28.82 6.11
N PHE A 30 -16.77 -28.83 7.10
CA PHE A 30 -18.04 -28.13 7.05
C PHE A 30 -17.86 -26.61 6.96
N GLY A 31 -17.03 -26.02 7.82
CA GLY A 31 -16.73 -24.58 7.84
C GLY A 31 -16.19 -24.06 6.50
N LEU A 32 -15.19 -24.75 5.95
CA LEU A 32 -14.60 -24.44 4.64
C LEU A 32 -15.62 -24.57 3.51
N THR A 33 -16.45 -25.62 3.53
CA THR A 33 -17.52 -25.80 2.54
C THR A 33 -18.54 -24.67 2.59
N CYS A 34 -18.90 -24.20 3.79
CA CYS A 34 -19.77 -23.06 3.98
C CYS A 34 -19.13 -21.76 3.48
N LEU A 35 -17.87 -21.48 3.82
CA LEU A 35 -17.14 -20.32 3.30
C LEU A 35 -17.05 -20.33 1.78
N GLY A 36 -16.76 -21.49 1.17
CA GLY A 36 -16.71 -21.62 -0.29
C GLY A 36 -18.04 -21.27 -0.96
N LYS A 37 -19.17 -21.66 -0.35
CA LYS A 37 -20.51 -21.27 -0.85
C LYS A 37 -20.76 -19.77 -0.72
N VAL A 38 -20.39 -19.16 0.40
CA VAL A 38 -20.51 -17.71 0.61
C VAL A 38 -19.68 -16.97 -0.43
N ASN A 39 -18.42 -17.37 -0.63
CA ASN A 39 -17.55 -16.77 -1.62
C ASN A 39 -18.15 -16.84 -3.02
N LEU A 40 -18.54 -18.04 -3.49
CA LEU A 40 -19.16 -18.20 -4.82
C LEU A 40 -20.46 -17.40 -5.00
N THR A 41 -21.20 -17.18 -3.91
CA THR A 41 -22.47 -16.45 -3.96
C THR A 41 -22.25 -14.95 -4.07
N TYR A 42 -21.25 -14.40 -3.38
CA TYR A 42 -21.11 -12.95 -3.20
C TYR A 42 -19.80 -12.35 -3.73
N GLU A 43 -18.87 -13.14 -4.28
CA GLU A 43 -17.61 -12.65 -4.83
C GLU A 43 -17.77 -11.52 -5.86
N ASN A 44 -18.91 -11.51 -6.57
CA ASN A 44 -19.23 -10.54 -7.61
C ASN A 44 -20.20 -9.44 -7.13
N ASP A 45 -20.63 -9.46 -5.87
CA ASP A 45 -21.46 -8.41 -5.28
C ASP A 45 -20.56 -7.23 -4.88
N GLN A 46 -20.54 -6.20 -5.72
CA GLN A 46 -19.65 -5.05 -5.53
C GLN A 46 -19.92 -4.31 -4.21
N ASP A 47 -21.18 -4.14 -3.82
CA ASP A 47 -21.52 -3.40 -2.61
C ASP A 47 -21.09 -4.18 -1.37
N LEU A 48 -21.31 -5.50 -1.36
CA LEU A 48 -20.83 -6.36 -0.27
C LEU A 48 -19.31 -6.33 -0.20
N MET A 49 -18.61 -6.50 -1.33
CA MET A 49 -17.14 -6.50 -1.35
C MET A 49 -16.57 -5.18 -0.84
N ILE A 50 -17.17 -4.03 -1.21
CA ILE A 50 -16.75 -2.72 -0.69
C ILE A 50 -16.92 -2.67 0.83
N GLN A 51 -18.04 -3.12 1.38
CA GLN A 51 -18.26 -3.13 2.83
C GLN A 51 -17.33 -4.10 3.55
N PHE A 52 -17.09 -5.27 2.97
CA PHE A 52 -16.18 -6.27 3.49
C PHE A 52 -14.75 -5.72 3.58
N TYR A 53 -14.23 -5.11 2.51
CA TYR A 53 -12.88 -4.51 2.54
C TYR A 53 -12.77 -3.34 3.52
N LYS A 54 -13.82 -2.54 3.69
CA LYS A 54 -13.85 -1.50 4.74
C LYS A 54 -13.77 -2.10 6.14
N PHE A 55 -14.49 -3.20 6.36
CA PHE A 55 -14.43 -3.93 7.63
C PHE A 55 -13.03 -4.47 7.89
N VAL A 56 -12.43 -5.17 6.92
CA VAL A 56 -11.06 -5.72 7.03
C VAL A 56 -10.03 -4.62 7.30
N ALA A 57 -10.12 -3.49 6.60
CA ALA A 57 -9.22 -2.35 6.85
C ALA A 57 -9.37 -1.79 8.27
N THR A 58 -10.60 -1.77 8.80
CA THR A 58 -10.85 -1.33 10.18
C THR A 58 -10.30 -2.33 11.19
N GLU A 59 -10.52 -3.62 10.95
CA GLU A 59 -9.98 -4.70 11.78
C GLU A 59 -8.45 -4.65 11.82
N GLU A 60 -7.79 -4.46 10.67
CA GLU A 60 -6.33 -4.34 10.57
C GLU A 60 -5.81 -3.19 11.44
N MET A 61 -6.44 -2.02 11.40
CA MET A 61 -6.08 -0.88 12.25
C MET A 61 -6.24 -1.19 13.74
N VAL A 62 -7.33 -1.88 14.13
CA VAL A 62 -7.58 -2.26 15.53
C VAL A 62 -6.58 -3.31 15.99
N CYS A 63 -6.22 -4.26 15.13
CA CYS A 63 -5.19 -5.25 15.41
C CYS A 63 -3.81 -4.60 15.58
N ASP A 64 -3.45 -3.64 14.73
CA ASP A 64 -2.21 -2.87 14.86
C ASP A 64 -2.16 -2.08 16.18
N GLU A 65 -3.26 -1.42 16.54
CA GLU A 65 -3.42 -0.76 17.85
C GLU A 65 -3.29 -1.74 19.01
N ALA A 66 -3.88 -2.93 18.91
CA ALA A 66 -3.79 -3.95 19.95
C ALA A 66 -2.37 -4.50 20.14
N VAL A 67 -1.59 -4.60 19.06
CA VAL A 67 -0.19 -5.07 19.08
C VAL A 67 0.76 -4.01 19.63
N HIS A 68 0.59 -2.75 19.22
CA HIS A 68 1.49 -1.64 19.55
C HIS A 68 1.07 -0.85 20.80
N GLY A 69 -0.18 -0.99 21.22
CA GLY A 69 -0.79 -0.15 22.25
C GLY A 69 -1.19 1.23 21.72
N PRO A 70 -2.06 1.95 22.46
CA PRO A 70 -2.73 3.15 21.96
C PRO A 70 -1.78 4.32 21.69
N ASP A 71 -0.73 4.48 22.51
CA ASP A 71 0.20 5.61 22.38
C ASP A 71 1.13 5.46 21.17
N GLU A 72 1.75 4.27 20.99
CA GLU A 72 2.62 4.00 19.84
C GLU A 72 1.81 4.02 18.53
N PHE A 73 0.60 3.45 18.55
CA PHE A 73 -0.30 3.49 17.41
C PHE A 73 -0.68 4.93 17.02
N ALA A 74 -1.05 5.77 17.99
CA ALA A 74 -1.40 7.16 17.74
C ALA A 74 -0.23 7.96 17.14
N GLU A 75 0.99 7.76 17.64
CA GLU A 75 2.19 8.40 17.09
C GLU A 75 2.46 7.95 15.65
N ARG A 76 2.36 6.64 15.37
CA ARG A 76 2.52 6.11 14.01
C ARG A 76 1.47 6.66 13.06
N MET A 77 0.20 6.69 13.46
CA MET A 77 -0.88 7.24 12.64
C MET A 77 -0.68 8.72 12.33
N ASP A 78 -0.26 9.52 13.32
CA ASP A 78 0.08 10.93 13.11
C ASP A 78 1.27 11.10 12.15
N SER A 79 2.32 10.29 12.30
CA SER A 79 3.48 10.30 11.41
C SER A 79 3.10 9.94 9.96
N GLN A 80 2.24 8.95 9.78
CA GLN A 80 1.76 8.50 8.47
C GLN A 80 0.84 9.54 7.84
N GLN A 81 -0.05 10.17 8.61
CA GLN A 81 -0.90 11.24 8.14
C GLN A 81 -0.07 12.43 7.65
N LYS A 82 0.92 12.87 8.43
CA LYS A 82 1.84 13.96 8.04
C LYS A 82 2.59 13.65 6.76
N LEU A 83 3.04 12.41 6.59
CA LEU A 83 3.71 11.99 5.35
C LEU A 83 2.77 12.04 4.14
N GLN A 84 1.52 11.58 4.29
CA GLN A 84 0.51 11.67 3.23
C GLN A 84 0.20 13.13 2.85
N GLU A 85 0.12 14.01 3.83
CA GLU A 85 -0.07 15.45 3.60
C GLU A 85 1.10 16.04 2.79
N GLN A 86 2.34 15.67 3.12
CA GLN A 86 3.54 16.08 2.37
C GLN A 86 3.55 15.53 0.94
N GLN A 87 3.20 14.26 0.73
CA GLN A 87 3.08 13.68 -0.61
C GLN A 87 2.02 14.41 -1.44
N LEU A 88 0.87 14.73 -0.84
CA LEU A 88 -0.20 15.47 -1.52
C LEU A 88 0.23 16.90 -1.87
N GLU A 89 0.92 17.60 -0.97
CA GLU A 89 1.48 18.92 -1.24
C GLU A 89 2.48 18.87 -2.40
N MET A 90 3.39 17.90 -2.39
CA MET A 90 4.36 17.66 -3.47
C MET A 90 3.65 17.43 -4.81
N LEU A 91 2.63 16.57 -4.86
CA LEU A 91 1.86 16.30 -6.08
C LEU A 91 1.12 17.55 -6.58
N ASN A 92 0.54 18.34 -5.67
CA ASN A 92 -0.11 19.61 -6.02
C ASN A 92 0.89 20.64 -6.56
N TYR A 93 2.11 20.67 -6.02
CA TYR A 93 3.18 21.52 -6.52
C TYR A 93 3.68 21.05 -7.90
N MET A 94 3.89 19.75 -8.07
CA MET A 94 4.31 19.12 -9.32
C MET A 94 3.34 19.39 -10.47
N ARG A 95 2.02 19.41 -10.19
CA ARG A 95 0.97 19.67 -11.19
C ARG A 95 1.12 21.02 -11.92
N ARG A 96 1.90 21.96 -11.38
CA ARG A 96 2.14 23.29 -11.96
C ARG A 96 3.13 23.27 -13.14
N PHE A 97 3.88 22.19 -13.33
CA PHE A 97 4.89 22.06 -14.38
C PHE A 97 4.36 21.40 -15.66
N HIS A 98 5.13 21.44 -16.75
CA HIS A 98 4.78 20.78 -18.01
C HIS A 98 4.77 19.24 -17.83
N LEU A 99 4.02 18.51 -18.66
CA LEU A 99 3.92 17.04 -18.54
C LEU A 99 5.29 16.35 -18.55
N ASP A 100 6.19 16.79 -19.43
CA ASP A 100 7.54 16.22 -19.47
C ASP A 100 8.26 16.39 -18.13
N ASP A 101 8.08 17.54 -17.47
CA ASP A 101 8.73 17.86 -16.19
C ASP A 101 8.13 17.02 -15.08
N GLN A 102 6.81 16.84 -15.08
CA GLN A 102 6.12 15.94 -14.16
C GLN A 102 6.64 14.50 -14.30
N SER A 103 6.82 14.01 -15.53
CA SER A 103 7.41 12.69 -15.78
C SER A 103 8.83 12.57 -15.22
N ALA A 104 9.69 13.57 -15.43
CA ALA A 104 11.05 13.54 -14.89
C ALA A 104 11.09 13.59 -13.35
N ILE A 105 10.16 14.34 -12.73
CA ILE A 105 10.03 14.38 -11.26
C ILE A 105 9.62 13.00 -10.74
N LEU A 106 8.60 12.37 -11.34
CA LEU A 106 8.14 11.03 -10.95
C LEU A 106 9.18 9.95 -11.18
N GLU A 107 9.91 10.00 -12.30
CA GLU A 107 11.04 9.08 -12.55
C GLU A 107 12.10 9.24 -11.46
N LYS A 108 12.46 10.48 -11.10
CA LYS A 108 13.46 10.69 -10.05
C LYS A 108 12.98 10.19 -8.68
N LEU A 109 11.71 10.40 -8.37
CA LEU A 109 11.08 9.89 -7.16
C LEU A 109 11.10 8.35 -7.12
N HIS A 110 10.78 7.69 -8.23
CA HIS A 110 10.84 6.24 -8.33
C HIS A 110 12.24 5.69 -8.02
N HIS A 111 13.29 6.26 -8.65
CA HIS A 111 14.67 5.85 -8.38
C HIS A 111 15.05 6.10 -6.92
N GLN A 112 14.61 7.22 -6.32
CA GLN A 112 14.86 7.50 -4.90
C GLN A 112 14.21 6.45 -4.00
N MET A 113 12.99 6.02 -4.32
CA MET A 113 12.32 4.94 -3.59
C MET A 113 13.02 3.60 -3.78
N GLU A 114 13.44 3.27 -5.00
CA GLU A 114 14.23 2.05 -5.26
C GLU A 114 15.54 2.02 -4.48
N ASP A 115 16.28 3.13 -4.47
CA ASP A 115 17.55 3.28 -3.73
C ASP A 115 17.34 3.13 -2.21
N ALA A 116 16.16 3.52 -1.72
CA ALA A 116 15.76 3.40 -0.31
C ALA A 116 14.98 2.10 -0.01
N ASN A 117 14.98 1.12 -0.92
CA ASN A 117 14.23 -0.14 -0.77
C ASN A 117 12.74 0.07 -0.41
N PHE A 118 12.13 1.08 -1.03
CA PHE A 118 10.73 1.49 -0.87
C PHE A 118 10.36 1.92 0.56
N GLU A 119 11.32 2.42 1.33
CA GLU A 119 11.04 3.06 2.61
C GLU A 119 10.10 4.27 2.43
N SER A 120 9.06 4.34 3.26
CA SER A 120 7.99 5.34 3.15
C SER A 120 8.51 6.78 3.21
N ALA A 121 9.54 7.05 4.02
CA ALA A 121 10.15 8.37 4.13
C ALA A 121 10.80 8.87 2.82
N ALA A 122 11.18 7.98 1.91
CA ALA A 122 11.80 8.31 0.64
C ALA A 122 10.79 8.71 -0.46
N SER A 123 9.49 8.72 -0.15
CA SER A 123 8.41 9.01 -1.10
C SER A 123 8.08 10.50 -1.28
N VAL A 124 8.89 11.40 -0.71
CA VAL A 124 8.68 12.85 -0.78
C VAL A 124 9.91 13.55 -1.38
N LEU A 125 9.65 14.55 -2.22
CA LEU A 125 10.63 15.50 -2.72
C LEU A 125 10.26 16.91 -2.24
N SER A 126 11.25 17.67 -1.79
CA SER A 126 11.06 19.07 -1.45
C SER A 126 10.82 19.94 -2.70
N SER A 127 10.26 21.13 -2.50
CA SER A 127 10.09 22.12 -3.57
C SER A 127 11.40 22.46 -4.27
N GLU A 128 12.51 22.52 -3.52
CA GLU A 128 13.84 22.83 -4.05
C GLU A 128 14.34 21.70 -4.95
N GLN A 129 14.16 20.44 -4.52
CA GLN A 129 14.54 19.26 -5.30
C GLN A 129 13.75 19.20 -6.61
N ILE A 130 12.45 19.48 -6.56
CA ILE A 130 11.61 19.55 -7.76
C ILE A 130 12.08 20.65 -8.71
N GLN A 131 12.35 21.86 -8.21
CA GLN A 131 12.85 22.96 -9.03
C GLN A 131 14.20 22.63 -9.66
N GLU A 132 15.07 21.92 -8.95
CA GLU A 132 16.36 21.49 -9.47
C GLU A 132 16.20 20.50 -10.64
N ILE A 133 15.30 19.52 -10.51
CA ILE A 133 15.00 18.55 -11.57
C ILE A 133 14.55 19.27 -12.84
N VAL A 134 13.60 20.21 -12.70
CA VAL A 134 13.10 21.01 -13.82
C VAL A 134 14.19 21.88 -14.44
N ARG A 135 14.98 22.58 -13.62
CA ARG A 135 16.05 23.49 -14.07
C ARG A 135 17.17 22.77 -14.82
N ARG A 136 17.55 21.56 -14.38
CA ARG A 136 18.58 20.74 -15.05
C ARG A 136 18.16 20.37 -16.48
N ARG A 137 16.87 20.28 -16.77
CA ARG A 137 16.36 20.03 -18.13
C ARG A 137 16.25 21.28 -18.99
N VAL A 138 15.97 22.45 -18.40
CA VAL A 138 15.88 23.74 -19.12
C VAL A 138 17.27 24.31 -19.44
N SER A 139 18.32 23.84 -18.78
CA SER A 139 19.69 24.27 -19.07
C SER A 139 20.12 23.74 -20.44
N PRO A 140 20.51 24.61 -21.41
CA PRO A 140 20.98 24.14 -22.69
C PRO A 140 22.24 23.31 -22.46
N VAL A 141 22.20 22.05 -22.88
CA VAL A 141 23.40 21.23 -23.05
C VAL A 141 24.35 22.03 -23.94
N PHE A 142 25.35 22.66 -23.33
CA PHE A 142 26.48 23.24 -24.06
C PHE A 142 27.17 22.08 -24.79
N ARG A 143 26.74 21.81 -26.03
CA ARG A 143 27.54 21.05 -26.99
C ARG A 143 28.70 21.96 -27.39
N SER A 144 29.83 21.82 -26.71
CA SER A 144 31.10 22.29 -27.24
C SER A 144 31.35 21.61 -28.58
N ARG A 145 31.46 22.43 -29.64
CA ARG A 145 32.00 22.03 -30.93
C ARG A 145 33.52 21.86 -30.83
#